data_AF-A0A813F2R5-F1
#
_entry.id   AF-A0A813F2R5-F1
#
_cell.length_a   1.000
_cell.length_b   1.000
_cell.length_c   1.000
_cell.angle_alpha   90.00
_cell.angle_beta   90.00
_cell.angle_gamma   90.00
#
_symmetry.space_group_name_H-M   'P 1'
#
loop_
_entity.id
_entity.type
_entity.pdbx_description
1 polymer ?
#
loop_
_entity_poly.entity_id
_entity_poly.type
_entity_poly.pdbx_seq_one_letter_code
_entity_poly.pdbx_strand_id
1 'polypeptide(L)'
;ARCVSKSAPRHSVAAPIRQNCGDDAFFLARHPRSQVLVAGIADGVSSWSKQGVDPALFAWELMVHCEAAVLTAAASAEPAAVLTEGYEATVRDGGNLMGSSTACIASLDSRSGRLCVANLGDSGAVLVREGRTRMLETKE
;
A
#
# COMPACT_ATOMS: atom_id res chain seq x y z
N ALA A 1 -19.84 2.47 -20.91
CA ALA A 1 -18.47 2.01 -21.21
C ALA A 1 -18.35 0.53 -20.82
N ARG A 2 -17.95 -0.37 -21.72
CA ARG A 2 -17.72 -1.78 -21.37
C ARG A 2 -16.29 -1.93 -20.87
N CYS A 3 -16.13 -2.35 -19.61
CA CYS A 3 -14.84 -2.74 -19.07
C CYS A 3 -14.41 -4.01 -19.79
N VAL A 4 -13.35 -3.93 -20.59
CA VAL A 4 -12.76 -5.08 -21.27
C VAL A 4 -11.80 -5.70 -20.26
N SER A 5 -12.10 -6.90 -19.77
CA SER A 5 -11.18 -7.63 -18.90
C SER A 5 -9.88 -7.87 -19.67
N LYS A 6 -8.80 -7.21 -19.28
CA LYS A 6 -7.46 -7.53 -19.78
C LYS A 6 -7.15 -8.98 -19.40
N SER A 7 -6.66 -9.75 -20.36
CA SER A 7 -6.21 -11.13 -20.18
C SER A 7 -5.19 -11.23 -19.04
N ALA A 8 -5.33 -12.25 -18.19
CA ALA A 8 -4.49 -12.45 -17.01
C ALA A 8 -2.98 -12.42 -17.36
N PRO A 9 -2.16 -11.71 -16.56
CA PRO A 9 -0.71 -11.67 -16.76
C PRO A 9 -0.06 -13.03 -16.50
N ARG A 10 1.05 -13.31 -17.19
CA ARG A 10 1.81 -14.57 -17.14
C ARG A 10 2.70 -14.72 -15.89
N HIS A 11 2.54 -13.84 -14.91
CA HIS A 11 3.21 -13.90 -13.62
C HIS A 11 2.14 -13.88 -12.53
N SER A 12 1.94 -15.03 -11.86
CA SER A 12 0.97 -15.17 -10.78
C SER A 12 1.56 -14.57 -9.51
N VAL A 13 1.00 -13.45 -9.07
CA VAL A 13 1.14 -12.97 -7.68
C VAL A 13 0.59 -14.05 -6.74
N ALA A 14 1.25 -14.28 -5.61
CA ALA A 14 0.92 -15.35 -4.67
C ALA A 14 -0.48 -15.21 -4.03
N ALA A 15 -1.09 -14.02 -4.13
CA ALA A 15 -2.47 -13.76 -3.72
C ALA A 15 -3.31 -13.28 -4.91
N PRO A 16 -4.56 -13.76 -5.07
CA PRO A 16 -5.46 -13.16 -6.05
C PRO A 16 -5.67 -11.69 -5.69
N ILE A 17 -5.50 -10.81 -6.67
CA ILE A 17 -5.90 -9.40 -6.61
C ILE A 17 -7.33 -9.37 -6.05
N ARG A 18 -7.48 -8.98 -4.77
CA ARG A 18 -8.70 -9.21 -3.98
C ARG A 18 -9.91 -8.44 -4.57
N GLN A 19 -9.65 -7.44 -5.42
CA GLN A 19 -10.64 -6.60 -6.09
C GLN A 19 -9.99 -5.91 -7.31
N ASN A 20 -10.72 -5.73 -8.42
CA ASN A 20 -10.18 -5.00 -9.58
C ASN A 20 -10.06 -3.50 -9.24
N CYS A 21 -8.84 -3.06 -8.93
CA CYS A 21 -8.50 -1.68 -8.59
C CYS A 21 -7.79 -0.93 -9.73
N GLY A 22 -7.77 -1.48 -10.95
CA GLY A 22 -6.93 -0.94 -12.01
C GLY A 22 -5.45 -1.12 -11.68
N ASP A 23 -4.67 -0.05 -11.81
CA ASP A 23 -3.23 -0.03 -11.52
C ASP A 23 -2.94 0.24 -10.04
N ASP A 24 -3.98 0.52 -9.24
CA ASP A 24 -3.89 0.80 -7.80
C ASP A 24 -4.00 -0.48 -6.96
N ALA A 25 -3.52 -0.41 -5.73
CA ALA A 25 -3.69 -1.43 -4.71
C ALA A 25 -3.88 -0.81 -3.32
N PHE A 26 -4.44 -1.57 -2.39
CA PHE A 26 -4.58 -1.15 -1.00
C PHE A 26 -4.52 -2.33 -0.04
N PHE A 27 -4.30 -2.04 1.25
CA PHE A 27 -4.55 -2.99 2.34
C PHE A 27 -5.20 -2.32 3.54
N LEU A 28 -5.81 -3.13 4.40
CA LEU A 28 -6.32 -2.73 5.70
C LEU A 28 -6.02 -3.83 6.72
N ALA A 29 -5.20 -3.53 7.73
CA ALA A 29 -4.77 -4.50 8.73
C ALA A 29 -4.91 -3.93 10.14
N ARG A 30 -5.34 -4.78 11.08
CA ARG A 30 -5.31 -4.47 12.51
C ARG A 30 -4.11 -5.18 13.13
N HIS A 31 -3.27 -4.42 13.84
CA HIS A 31 -2.11 -4.99 14.51
C HIS A 31 -2.57 -6.01 15.59
N PRO A 32 -2.05 -7.25 15.62
CA PRO A 32 -2.65 -8.33 16.43
C PRO A 32 -2.60 -8.11 17.95
N ARG A 33 -1.61 -7.34 18.42
CA ARG A 33 -1.37 -7.13 19.87
C ARG A 33 -1.68 -5.71 20.34
N SER A 34 -2.21 -4.84 19.48
CA SER A 34 -2.50 -3.44 19.83
C SER A 34 -3.83 -2.97 19.25
N GLN A 35 -4.25 -1.75 19.61
CA GLN A 35 -5.49 -1.15 19.11
C GLN A 35 -5.24 -0.25 17.88
N VAL A 36 -4.18 -0.55 17.13
CA VAL A 36 -3.75 0.19 15.94
C VAL A 36 -4.37 -0.44 14.70
N LEU A 37 -5.07 0.39 13.92
CA LEU A 37 -5.53 0.08 12.56
C LEU A 37 -4.56 0.72 11.57
N VAL A 38 -4.14 -0.03 10.57
CA VAL A 38 -3.24 0.45 9.52
C VAL A 38 -3.91 0.27 8.17
N ALA A 39 -3.88 1.32 7.35
CA ALA A 39 -4.34 1.28 5.97
C ALA A 39 -3.20 1.73 5.06
N GLY A 40 -3.11 1.16 3.88
CA GLY A 40 -2.14 1.56 2.87
C GLY A 40 -2.77 1.63 1.49
N ILE A 41 -2.29 2.56 0.67
CA ILE A 41 -2.58 2.63 -0.76
C ILE A 41 -1.27 2.70 -1.55
N ALA A 42 -1.30 2.19 -2.77
CA ALA A 42 -0.23 2.32 -3.75
C ALA A 42 -0.84 2.54 -5.14
N ASP A 43 -0.33 3.54 -5.88
CA ASP A 43 -0.67 3.80 -7.28
C ASP A 43 0.47 3.29 -8.17
N GLY A 44 0.19 2.25 -8.97
CA GLY A 44 1.14 1.66 -9.89
C GLY A 44 1.51 2.63 -11.03
N VAL A 45 2.81 2.86 -11.23
CA VAL A 45 3.27 3.82 -12.25
C VAL A 45 2.94 3.32 -13.66
N SER A 46 1.94 3.93 -14.31
CA SER A 46 1.42 3.52 -15.61
C SER A 46 2.44 3.46 -16.75
N SER A 47 3.59 4.15 -16.62
CA SER A 47 4.65 4.14 -17.64
C SER A 47 5.25 2.74 -17.89
N TRP A 48 5.17 1.83 -16.91
CA TRP A 48 5.59 0.43 -17.03
C TRP A 48 4.80 -0.35 -18.07
N SER A 49 3.54 0.03 -18.32
CA SER A 49 2.71 -0.61 -19.37
C SER A 49 3.35 -0.50 -20.76
N LYS A 50 4.12 0.55 -21.04
CA LYS A 50 4.84 0.74 -22.31
C LYS A 50 5.95 -0.29 -22.53
N GLN A 51 6.42 -0.91 -21.45
CA GLN A 51 7.45 -1.95 -21.45
C GLN A 51 6.84 -3.36 -21.30
N GLY A 52 5.50 -3.49 -21.37
CA GLY A 52 4.81 -4.76 -21.19
C GLY A 52 4.74 -5.25 -19.73
N VAL A 53 5.08 -4.38 -18.77
CA VAL A 53 4.99 -4.66 -17.33
C VAL A 53 3.67 -4.11 -16.82
N ASP A 54 2.89 -4.95 -16.12
CA ASP A 54 1.62 -4.57 -15.53
C ASP A 54 1.85 -3.79 -14.21
N PRO A 55 1.53 -2.48 -14.15
CA PRO A 55 1.79 -1.64 -12.98
C PRO A 55 1.07 -2.12 -11.72
N ALA A 56 -0.09 -2.77 -11.88
CA ALA A 56 -0.88 -3.30 -10.78
C ALA A 56 -0.11 -4.36 -9.98
N LEU A 57 0.76 -5.13 -10.63
CA LEU A 57 1.47 -6.24 -9.97
C LEU A 57 2.42 -5.73 -8.88
N PHE A 58 3.19 -4.67 -9.16
CA PHE A 58 4.08 -4.07 -8.16
C PHE A 58 3.29 -3.44 -7.01
N ALA A 59 2.23 -2.69 -7.32
CA ALA A 59 1.38 -2.06 -6.30
C ALA A 59 0.75 -3.11 -5.37
N TRP A 60 0.21 -4.20 -5.93
CA TRP A 60 -0.39 -5.28 -5.14
C TRP A 60 0.63 -6.04 -4.30
N GLU A 61 1.78 -6.40 -4.87
CA GLU A 61 2.83 -7.10 -4.12
C GLU A 61 3.31 -6.27 -2.92
N LEU A 62 3.51 -4.96 -3.13
CA LEU A 62 3.87 -4.03 -2.07
C LEU A 62 2.81 -3.99 -0.96
N MET A 63 1.53 -3.86 -1.31
CA MET A 63 0.45 -3.78 -0.32
C MET A 63 0.25 -5.11 0.43
N VAL A 64 0.44 -6.26 -0.22
CA VAL A 64 0.40 -7.58 0.43
C VAL A 64 1.53 -7.72 1.45
N HIS A 65 2.75 -7.30 1.10
CA HIS A 65 3.86 -7.35 2.04
C HIS A 65 3.75 -6.34 3.18
N CYS A 66 3.21 -5.14 2.93
CA CYS A 66 2.88 -4.21 4.00
C CYS A 66 1.78 -4.76 4.93
N GLU A 67 0.74 -5.42 4.39
CA GLU A 67 -0.28 -6.11 5.20
C GLU A 67 0.39 -7.15 6.11
N ALA A 68 1.27 -7.99 5.55
CA ALA A 68 2.02 -9.00 6.28
C ALA A 68 2.88 -8.37 7.40
N ALA A 69 3.65 -7.31 7.10
CA ALA A 69 4.49 -6.61 8.07
C ALA A 69 3.68 -6.10 9.28
N VAL A 70 2.46 -5.58 9.06
CA VAL A 70 1.57 -5.16 10.16
C VAL A 70 1.11 -6.36 11.01
N LEU A 71 0.83 -7.49 10.38
CA LEU A 71 0.34 -8.70 11.04
C LEU A 71 1.45 -9.46 11.79
N THR A 72 2.71 -9.30 11.39
CA THR A 72 3.87 -9.97 12.02
C THR A 72 4.65 -9.07 12.98
N ALA A 73 4.41 -7.74 12.96
CA ALA A 73 5.09 -6.78 13.82
C ALA A 73 5.04 -7.16 15.32
N ALA A 74 6.19 -7.01 15.98
CA ALA A 74 6.34 -7.35 17.39
C ALA A 74 5.83 -6.25 18.34
N ALA A 75 6.05 -4.98 17.99
CA ALA A 75 5.86 -3.85 18.91
C ALA A 75 4.92 -2.76 18.38
N SER A 76 5.25 -2.15 17.24
CA SER A 76 4.45 -1.07 16.64
C SER A 76 4.38 -1.22 15.13
N ALA A 77 3.24 -0.82 14.57
CA ALA A 77 3.06 -0.67 13.13
C ALA A 77 3.24 0.80 12.74
N GLU A 78 4.47 1.31 12.93
CA GLU A 78 4.80 2.68 12.51
C GLU A 78 4.83 2.73 10.97
N PRO A 79 4.14 3.68 10.31
CA PRO A 79 3.90 3.62 8.86
C PRO A 79 5.16 3.53 8.00
N ALA A 80 6.21 4.28 8.35
CA ALA A 80 7.48 4.25 7.61
C ALA A 80 8.17 2.88 7.73
N ALA A 81 8.15 2.26 8.91
CA ALA A 81 8.72 0.94 9.11
C ALA A 81 7.95 -0.14 8.35
N VAL A 82 6.61 -0.05 8.35
CA VAL A 82 5.74 -0.94 7.56
C VAL A 82 6.03 -0.81 6.06
N LEU A 83 6.23 0.40 5.56
CA LEU A 83 6.58 0.64 4.16
C LEU A 83 7.97 0.07 3.82
N THR A 84 8.98 0.32 4.66
CA THR A 84 10.34 -0.22 4.47
C THR A 84 10.34 -1.74 4.46
N GLU A 85 9.75 -2.38 5.47
CA GLU A 85 9.68 -3.85 5.55
C GLU A 85 8.90 -4.46 4.38
N GLY A 86 7.76 -3.85 4.02
CA GLY A 86 6.96 -4.28 2.89
C GLY A 86 7.70 -4.16 1.56
N TYR A 87 8.45 -3.08 1.35
CA TYR A 87 9.28 -2.90 0.16
C TYR A 87 10.45 -3.90 0.11
N GLU A 88 11.17 -4.08 1.21
CA GLU A 88 12.26 -5.06 1.30
C GLU A 88 11.79 -6.49 1.02
N ALA A 89 10.62 -6.86 1.54
CA ALA A 89 9.97 -8.13 1.23
C ALA A 89 9.56 -8.23 -0.24
N THR A 90 9.04 -7.17 -0.83
CA THR A 90 8.69 -7.12 -2.27
C THR A 90 9.91 -7.33 -3.16
N VAL A 91 11.05 -6.70 -2.82
CA VAL A 91 12.31 -6.87 -3.55
C VAL A 91 12.87 -8.29 -3.39
N ARG A 92 12.78 -8.86 -2.19
CA ARG A 92 13.32 -10.19 -1.88
C ARG A 92 12.45 -11.33 -2.44
N ASP A 93 11.14 -11.24 -2.25
CA ASP A 93 10.19 -12.34 -2.46
C ASP A 93 9.46 -12.21 -3.81
N GLY A 94 9.43 -11.00 -4.41
CA GLY A 94 8.71 -10.70 -5.66
C GLY A 94 9.30 -11.32 -6.93
N GLY A 95 10.43 -12.03 -6.89
CA GLY A 95 10.89 -12.87 -8.00
C GLY A 95 11.03 -12.17 -9.36
N ASN A 96 11.94 -11.20 -9.46
CA ASN A 96 12.11 -10.32 -10.64
C ASN A 96 10.87 -9.49 -11.00
N LEU A 97 10.00 -9.19 -10.02
CA LEU A 97 8.91 -8.24 -10.20
C LEU A 97 9.47 -6.87 -10.59
N MET A 98 9.17 -6.48 -11.83
CA MET A 98 9.49 -5.16 -12.36
C MET A 98 8.32 -4.24 -12.12
N GLY A 99 8.60 -2.96 -11.87
CA GLY A 99 7.55 -1.98 -11.62
C GLY A 99 7.99 -0.93 -10.61
N SER A 100 7.08 -0.01 -10.35
CA SER A 100 7.17 0.94 -9.27
C SER A 100 5.76 1.43 -8.96
N SER A 101 5.56 1.93 -7.76
CA SER A 101 4.33 2.59 -7.35
C SER A 101 4.65 3.75 -6.41
N THR A 102 3.69 4.64 -6.20
CA THR A 102 3.64 5.44 -4.98
C THR A 102 3.31 4.55 -3.79
N ALA A 103 3.39 5.10 -2.57
CA ALA A 103 2.83 4.47 -1.39
C ALA A 103 2.40 5.51 -0.35
N CYS A 104 1.21 5.36 0.22
CA CYS A 104 0.76 6.14 1.36
C CYS A 104 0.21 5.20 2.44
N ILE A 105 0.87 5.14 3.59
CA ILE A 105 0.51 4.29 4.72
C ILE A 105 0.08 5.17 5.89
N ALA A 106 -1.07 4.86 6.48
CA ALA A 106 -1.59 5.55 7.66
C ALA A 106 -1.85 4.55 8.79
N SER A 107 -1.43 4.89 10.01
CA SER A 107 -1.76 4.12 11.22
C SER A 107 -2.52 4.99 12.22
N LEU A 108 -3.58 4.44 12.77
CA LEU A 108 -4.44 5.09 13.76
C LEU A 108 -4.48 4.24 15.03
N ASP A 109 -3.89 4.75 16.11
CA ASP A 109 -4.06 4.17 17.44
C ASP A 109 -5.38 4.67 18.06
N SER A 110 -6.37 3.79 18.12
CA SER A 110 -7.68 4.12 18.68
C SER A 110 -7.68 4.38 20.20
N ARG A 111 -6.62 3.99 20.92
CA ARG A 111 -6.49 4.27 22.36
C ARG A 111 -6.01 5.70 22.62
N SER A 112 -4.97 6.13 21.91
CA SER A 112 -4.38 7.47 22.07
C SER A 112 -4.98 8.52 21.15
N GLY A 113 -5.67 8.10 20.08
CA GLY A 113 -6.12 8.98 19.00
C GLY A 113 -5.00 9.45 18.09
N ARG A 114 -3.79 8.87 18.19
CA ARG A 114 -2.64 9.25 17.37
C ARG A 114 -2.77 8.68 15.96
N LEU A 115 -2.78 9.59 14.98
CA LEU A 115 -2.69 9.28 13.55
C LEU A 115 -1.26 9.57 13.07
N CYS A 116 -0.60 8.57 12.51
CA CYS A 116 0.69 8.70 11.84
C CYS A 116 0.52 8.37 10.35
N VAL A 117 1.26 9.06 9.48
CA VAL A 117 1.23 8.84 8.03
C VAL A 117 2.66 8.84 7.49
N ALA A 118 2.98 7.91 6.60
CA ALA A 118 4.16 7.92 5.76
C ALA A 118 3.72 7.91 4.29
N ASN A 119 4.31 8.79 3.49
CA ASN A 119 3.95 8.97 2.08
C ASN A 119 5.22 9.02 1.24
N LEU A 120 5.21 8.29 0.13
CA LEU A 120 6.28 8.21 -0.85
C LEU A 120 5.66 8.42 -2.24
N GLY A 121 6.09 9.47 -2.93
CA GLY A 121 5.50 9.89 -4.21
C GLY A 121 4.45 11.00 -4.03
N ASP A 122 3.48 11.06 -4.93
CA ASP A 122 2.48 12.13 -5.04
C ASP A 122 1.08 11.72 -4.54
N SER A 123 0.99 10.59 -3.85
CA SER A 123 -0.18 10.25 -3.02
C SER A 123 -0.27 11.16 -1.77
N GLY A 124 -1.28 10.95 -0.92
CA GLY A 124 -1.40 11.70 0.32
C GLY A 124 -2.62 11.36 1.16
N ALA A 125 -2.77 12.05 2.29
CA ALA A 125 -3.88 11.86 3.21
C ALA A 125 -4.44 13.21 3.70
N VAL A 126 -5.75 13.26 3.93
CA VAL A 126 -6.48 14.44 4.39
C VAL A 126 -7.24 14.11 5.65
N LEU A 127 -7.10 14.94 6.69
CA LEU A 127 -7.90 14.87 7.92
C LEU A 127 -9.10 15.80 7.82
N VAL A 128 -10.31 15.23 7.90
CA VAL A 128 -11.57 15.97 7.97
C VAL A 128 -12.18 15.82 9.35
N ARG A 129 -12.36 16.93 10.08
CA ARG A 129 -12.97 16.95 11.41
C ARG A 129 -13.74 18.25 11.63
N GLU A 130 -14.99 18.16 12.07
CA GLU A 130 -15.82 19.33 12.43
C GLU A 130 -15.90 20.37 11.30
N GLY A 131 -16.06 19.90 10.05
CA GLY A 131 -16.13 20.76 8.87
C GLY A 131 -14.80 21.41 8.45
N ARG A 132 -13.69 21.08 9.12
CA ARG A 132 -12.35 21.54 8.77
C ARG A 132 -11.59 20.43 8.07
N THR A 133 -10.78 20.83 7.09
CA THR A 133 -9.95 19.94 6.28
C THR A 133 -8.48 20.34 6.45
N ARG A 134 -7.61 19.36 6.70
CA ARG A 134 -6.15 19.56 6.79
C ARG A 134 -5.43 18.50 5.96
N MET A 135 -4.60 18.93 5.01
CA MET A 135 -3.67 18.04 4.32
C MET A 135 -2.59 17.58 5.31
N LEU A 136 -2.31 16.29 5.34
CA LEU A 136 -1.26 15.73 6.19
C LEU A 136 0.06 15.78 5.42
N GLU A 137 0.92 16.71 5.81
CA GLU A 137 2.27 16.82 5.28
C GLU A 137 3.17 15.76 5.95
N THR A 138 3.86 14.98 5.14
CA THR A 138 4.91 14.06 5.60
C THR A 138 6.25 14.76 5.45
N LYS A 139 7.10 14.68 6.48
CA LYS A 139 8.48 15.18 6.36
C LYS A 139 9.23 14.30 5.37
N GLU A 140 9.95 14.94 4.44
CA GLU A 140 10.94 14.28 3.59
C GLU A 140 12.05 13.61 4.42
#